data_AF-A0A7I8DMG5-F1
#
_entry.id   AF-A0A7I8DMG5-F1
#
_cell.length_a   1.000
_cell.length_b   1.000
_cell.length_c   1.000
_cell.angle_alpha   90.00
_cell.angle_beta   90.00
_cell.angle_gamma   90.00
#
_symmetry.space_group_name_H-M   'P 1'
#
loop_
_entity.id
_entity.type
_entity.pdbx_description
1 polymer ?
#
loop_
_entity_poly.entity_id
_entity_poly.type
_entity_poly.pdbx_seq_one_letter_code
_entity_poly.pdbx_strand_id
1 'polypeptide(L)'
;MDDDILTLEQACTFLGVGERTLLKMLNEEHIPARKIGREWRFSKSALTNWVASGDSYEYAKKEELYEVFKDTNGNYEILLESISEEISNIRTNRNISVLLNDVPPGIEIPDNITFRVSYKQKRELEKLDFKLFWPLREDLKQITKENK
;
A
#
# COMPACT_ATOMS: atom_id res chain seq x y z
N MET A 1 -5.48 24.87 31.71
CA MET A 1 -6.01 23.50 31.86
C MET A 1 -6.29 23.04 30.45
N ASP A 2 -5.43 22.19 29.91
CA ASP A 2 -5.62 21.65 28.56
C ASP A 2 -6.83 20.72 28.61
N ASP A 3 -7.86 21.01 27.81
CA ASP A 3 -8.95 20.08 27.62
C ASP A 3 -8.42 18.87 26.85
N ASP A 4 -8.18 17.78 27.56
CA ASP A 4 -7.76 16.49 26.99
C ASP A 4 -8.84 15.86 26.11
N ILE A 5 -10.06 16.43 26.12
CA ILE A 5 -11.21 16.00 25.34
C ILE A 5 -11.65 17.11 24.39
N LEU A 6 -11.59 16.83 23.09
CA LEU A 6 -11.94 17.76 22.01
C LEU A 6 -13.38 17.53 21.53
N THR A 7 -14.03 18.62 21.12
CA THR A 7 -15.25 18.60 20.28
C THR A 7 -14.89 18.27 18.82
N LEU A 8 -15.89 18.10 17.95
CA LEU A 8 -15.67 17.89 16.52
C LEU A 8 -14.89 19.05 15.87
N GLU A 9 -15.25 20.29 16.17
CA GLU A 9 -14.59 21.49 15.64
C GLU A 9 -13.13 21.61 16.13
N GLN A 10 -12.90 21.33 17.41
CA GLN A 10 -11.55 21.32 17.98
C GLN A 10 -10.70 20.18 17.40
N ALA A 11 -11.27 19.00 17.16
CA ALA A 11 -10.57 17.89 16.52
C ALA A 11 -10.25 18.19 15.05
N CYS A 12 -11.15 18.86 14.32
CA CYS A 12 -10.87 19.37 12.96
C CYS A 12 -9.67 20.31 12.96
N THR A 13 -9.67 21.27 13.88
CA THR A 13 -8.57 22.24 14.04
C THR A 13 -7.27 21.54 14.43
N PHE A 14 -7.33 20.57 15.34
CA PHE A 14 -6.17 19.82 15.80
C PHE A 14 -5.54 18.96 14.71
N LEU A 15 -6.35 18.30 13.87
CA LEU A 15 -5.89 17.46 12.77
C LEU A 15 -5.63 18.24 11.47
N GLY A 16 -6.04 19.51 11.39
CA GLY A 16 -5.90 20.32 10.18
C GLY A 16 -6.80 19.88 9.02
N VAL A 17 -7.97 19.31 9.31
CA VAL A 17 -8.91 18.79 8.30
C VAL A 17 -10.28 19.46 8.42
N GLY A 18 -11.05 19.47 7.33
CA GLY A 18 -12.43 19.99 7.35
C GLY A 18 -13.42 19.03 8.02
N GLU A 19 -14.55 19.57 8.51
CA GLU A 19 -15.59 18.80 9.21
C GLU A 19 -16.13 17.63 8.39
N ARG A 20 -16.42 17.85 7.09
CA ARG A 20 -16.86 16.79 6.19
C ARG A 20 -15.83 15.66 6.08
N THR A 21 -14.55 15.99 6.06
CA THR A 21 -13.45 15.02 6.01
C THR A 21 -13.38 14.24 7.31
N LEU A 22 -13.41 14.91 8.47
CA LEU A 22 -13.38 14.24 9.77
C LEU A 22 -14.60 13.33 9.98
N LEU A 23 -15.79 13.76 9.56
CA LEU A 23 -17.01 12.95 9.58
C LEU A 23 -16.91 11.73 8.66
N LYS A 24 -16.30 11.87 7.48
CA LYS A 24 -16.02 10.74 6.58
C LYS A 24 -15.05 9.76 7.24
N MET A 25 -13.94 10.27 7.79
CA MET A 25 -12.94 9.45 8.46
C MET A 25 -13.53 8.73 9.68
N LEU A 26 -14.44 9.33 10.45
CA LEU A 26 -15.14 8.63 11.55
C LEU A 26 -15.91 7.37 11.09
N ASN A 27 -16.31 7.29 9.82
CA ASN A 27 -17.00 6.12 9.26
C ASN A 27 -16.03 5.14 8.58
N GLU A 28 -14.98 5.65 7.95
CA GLU A 28 -14.10 4.86 7.06
C GLU A 28 -12.75 4.49 7.68
N GLU A 29 -12.34 5.24 8.70
CA GLU A 29 -11.08 5.08 9.40
C GLU A 29 -11.40 4.94 10.90
N HIS A 30 -10.75 4.01 11.59
CA HIS A 30 -11.03 3.74 13.00
C HIS A 30 -10.45 4.83 13.92
N ILE A 31 -10.89 6.08 13.74
CA ILE A 31 -10.50 7.22 14.55
C ILE A 31 -10.99 6.98 15.99
N PRO A 32 -10.12 7.14 17.01
CA PRO A 32 -10.52 7.00 18.40
C PRO A 32 -11.41 8.16 18.82
N ALA A 33 -12.73 7.90 18.82
CA ALA A 33 -13.76 8.85 19.19
C ALA A 33 -14.91 8.15 19.92
N ARG A 34 -15.67 8.92 20.70
CA ARG A 34 -16.90 8.44 21.33
C ARG A 34 -18.03 9.43 21.07
N LYS A 35 -19.20 8.92 20.68
CA LYS A 35 -20.41 9.71 20.62
C LYS A 35 -21.02 9.79 22.02
N ILE A 36 -21.14 10.98 22.56
CA ILE A 36 -21.73 11.23 23.88
C ILE A 36 -22.92 12.16 23.67
N GLY A 37 -24.13 11.61 23.80
CA GLY A 37 -25.36 12.29 23.40
C GLY A 37 -25.38 12.55 21.89
N ARG A 38 -25.51 13.83 21.50
CA ARG A 38 -25.56 14.24 20.09
C ARG A 38 -24.19 14.57 19.50
N GLU A 39 -23.16 14.63 20.34
CA GLU A 39 -21.86 15.18 19.95
C GLU A 39 -20.77 14.11 19.96
N TRP A 40 -19.75 14.33 19.12
CA TRP A 40 -18.52 13.55 19.15
C TRP A 40 -17.53 14.14 20.16
N ARG A 41 -16.79 13.26 20.82
CA ARG A 41 -15.72 13.58 21.76
C ARG A 41 -14.48 12.77 21.42
N PHE A 42 -13.34 13.43 21.44
CA PHE A 42 -12.06 12.86 21.05
C PHE A 42 -11.03 13.09 22.15
N SER A 43 -10.32 12.05 22.55
CA SER A 43 -9.15 12.25 23.41
C SER A 43 -7.99 12.77 22.56
N LYS A 44 -7.41 13.91 22.96
CA LYS A 44 -6.28 14.52 22.25
C LYS A 44 -5.06 13.60 22.18
N SER A 45 -4.76 12.91 23.29
CA SER A 45 -3.68 11.92 23.34
C SER A 45 -3.98 10.68 22.49
N ALA A 46 -5.22 10.19 22.51
CA ALA A 46 -5.62 9.07 21.63
C ALA A 46 -5.54 9.44 20.15
N LEU A 47 -5.98 10.65 19.76
CA LEU A 47 -5.83 11.15 18.40
C LEU A 47 -4.36 11.26 17.98
N THR A 48 -3.51 11.78 18.87
CA THR A 48 -2.06 11.87 18.60
C THR A 48 -1.47 10.49 18.37
N ASN A 49 -1.80 9.51 19.21
CA ASN A 49 -1.35 8.14 19.07
C ASN A 49 -1.89 7.48 17.79
N TRP A 50 -3.14 7.76 17.42
CA TRP A 50 -3.74 7.27 16.19
C TRP A 50 -3.01 7.80 14.96
N VAL A 51 -2.73 9.11 14.90
CA VAL A 51 -1.91 9.70 13.82
C VAL A 51 -0.52 9.05 13.79
N ALA A 52 0.12 8.87 14.95
CA ALA A 52 1.43 8.24 15.05
C ALA A 52 1.44 6.75 14.67
N SER A 53 0.29 6.06 14.76
CA SER A 53 0.15 4.65 14.40
C SER A 53 -0.05 4.42 12.90
N GLY A 54 -0.45 5.46 12.14
CA GLY A 54 -0.65 5.35 10.70
C GLY A 54 0.67 5.13 9.95
N ASP A 55 0.70 4.13 9.06
CA ASP A 55 1.82 3.91 8.15
C ASP A 55 1.42 4.33 6.73
N SER A 56 2.07 5.37 6.20
CA SER A 56 1.85 5.82 4.81
C SER A 56 2.06 4.71 3.77
N TYR A 57 2.81 3.65 4.12
CA TYR A 57 3.00 2.47 3.28
C TYR A 57 1.71 1.65 3.13
N GLU A 58 0.88 1.55 4.18
CA GLU A 58 -0.41 0.85 4.11
C GLU A 58 -1.42 1.62 3.25
N TYR A 59 -1.37 2.96 3.29
CA TYR A 59 -2.16 3.80 2.37
C TYR A 59 -1.75 3.60 0.91
N ALA A 60 -0.44 3.59 0.62
CA ALA A 60 0.08 3.37 -0.73
C ALA A 60 -0.32 1.99 -1.28
N LYS A 61 -0.37 0.95 -0.42
CA LYS A 61 -0.84 -0.38 -0.81
C LYS A 61 -2.32 -0.41 -1.19
N LYS A 62 -3.12 0.51 -0.67
CA LYS A 62 -4.55 0.65 -1.00
C LYS A 62 -4.77 1.19 -2.43
N GLU A 63 -3.77 1.80 -3.07
CA GLU A 63 -3.80 2.24 -4.48
C GLU A 63 -3.33 1.17 -5.47
N GLU A 64 -2.73 0.07 -5.01
CA GLU A 64 -2.35 -1.06 -5.85
C GLU A 64 -3.61 -1.88 -6.21
N LEU A 65 -4.23 -1.58 -7.35
CA LEU A 65 -5.45 -2.26 -7.82
C LEU A 65 -5.27 -3.77 -8.06
N TYR A 66 -4.02 -4.26 -8.13
CA TYR A 66 -3.68 -5.66 -8.40
C TYR A 66 -2.27 -6.02 -7.89
N GLU A 67 -2.15 -7.02 -7.01
CA GLU A 67 -0.88 -7.60 -6.57
C GLU A 67 -1.01 -9.13 -6.62
N VAL A 68 -0.08 -9.80 -7.32
CA VAL A 68 0.03 -11.27 -7.36
C VAL A 68 1.46 -11.63 -7.01
N PHE A 69 1.61 -12.62 -6.14
CA PHE A 69 2.90 -13.10 -5.68
C PHE A 69 2.88 -14.63 -5.55
N LYS A 70 4.06 -15.22 -5.62
CA LYS A 70 4.31 -16.64 -5.40
C LYS A 70 5.47 -16.76 -4.42
N ASP A 71 5.21 -17.35 -3.27
CA ASP A 71 6.24 -17.60 -2.28
C ASP A 71 6.87 -18.98 -2.51
N THR A 72 8.20 -19.02 -2.46
CA THR A 72 8.97 -20.25 -2.46
C THR A 72 9.84 -20.26 -1.22
N ASN A 73 9.72 -21.30 -0.40
CA ASN A 73 10.51 -21.47 0.81
C ASN A 73 11.56 -22.55 0.58
N GLY A 74 12.80 -22.29 0.99
CA GLY A 74 13.90 -23.22 0.78
C GLY A 74 15.18 -22.73 1.46
N ASN A 75 16.23 -23.55 1.36
CA ASN A 75 17.56 -23.08 1.71
C ASN A 75 18.13 -22.19 0.59
N TYR A 76 19.27 -21.56 0.84
CA TYR A 76 19.89 -20.61 -0.07
C TYR A 76 20.08 -21.15 -1.50
N GLU A 77 20.61 -22.37 -1.65
CA GLU A 77 20.90 -22.94 -2.96
C GLU A 77 19.63 -23.24 -3.76
N ILE A 78 18.61 -23.83 -3.13
CA ILE A 78 17.33 -24.08 -3.79
C ILE A 78 16.67 -22.78 -4.24
N LEU A 79 16.79 -21.71 -3.44
CA LEU A 79 16.25 -20.40 -3.80
C LEU A 79 17.03 -19.78 -4.98
N LEU A 80 18.35 -19.93 -5.03
CA LEU A 80 19.15 -19.47 -6.18
C LEU A 80 18.82 -20.23 -7.47
N GLU A 81 18.61 -21.53 -7.39
CA GLU A 81 18.16 -22.35 -8.53
C GLU A 81 16.78 -21.88 -9.01
N SER A 82 15.85 -21.65 -8.09
CA SER A 82 14.50 -21.15 -8.40
C SER A 82 14.55 -19.78 -9.09
N ILE A 83 15.38 -18.85 -8.58
CA ILE A 83 15.59 -17.53 -9.21
C ILE A 83 16.16 -17.70 -10.64
N SER A 84 17.12 -18.59 -10.81
CA SER A 84 17.77 -18.83 -12.10
C SER A 84 16.81 -19.40 -13.14
N GLU A 85 15.92 -20.29 -12.72
CA GLU A 85 14.85 -20.85 -13.55
C GLU A 85 13.85 -19.77 -13.97
N GLU A 86 13.37 -18.95 -13.03
CA GLU A 86 12.45 -17.84 -13.32
C GLU A 86 13.06 -16.83 -14.29
N ILE A 87 14.34 -16.48 -14.11
CA ILE A 87 15.07 -15.61 -15.06
C ILE A 87 15.14 -16.25 -16.46
N SER A 88 15.37 -17.56 -16.53
CA SER A 88 15.47 -18.28 -17.81
C SER A 88 14.12 -18.32 -18.56
N ASN A 89 13.02 -18.45 -17.80
CA ASN A 89 11.67 -18.39 -18.35
C ASN A 89 11.38 -17.01 -18.97
N ILE A 90 11.72 -15.92 -18.26
CA ILE A 90 11.52 -14.54 -18.76
C ILE A 90 12.37 -14.26 -20.01
N ARG A 91 13.60 -14.77 -20.05
CA ARG A 91 14.50 -14.60 -21.21
C ARG A 91 13.91 -15.23 -22.47
N THR A 92 13.18 -16.32 -22.33
CA THR A 92 12.56 -17.05 -23.44
C THR A 92 11.20 -16.45 -23.81
N ASN A 93 10.44 -15.99 -22.81
CA ASN A 93 9.11 -15.42 -22.99
C ASN A 93 8.90 -14.24 -22.05
N ARG A 94 8.68 -13.05 -22.62
CA ARG A 94 8.49 -11.80 -21.86
C ARG A 94 7.12 -11.66 -21.21
N ASN A 95 6.21 -12.61 -21.42
CA ASN A 95 4.89 -12.60 -20.80
C ASN A 95 5.00 -12.96 -19.32
N ILE A 96 4.47 -12.13 -18.42
CA ILE A 96 4.62 -12.35 -16.97
C ILE A 96 3.85 -13.58 -16.46
N SER A 97 2.91 -14.13 -17.24
CA SER A 97 2.18 -15.34 -16.87
C SER A 97 3.06 -16.58 -16.77
N VAL A 98 4.27 -16.55 -17.33
CA VAL A 98 5.26 -17.62 -17.16
C VAL A 98 5.85 -17.67 -15.75
N LEU A 99 5.71 -16.59 -14.97
CA LEU A 99 6.20 -16.49 -13.60
C LEU A 99 5.08 -16.67 -12.57
N LEU A 100 3.95 -16.03 -12.84
CA LEU A 100 2.85 -15.89 -11.89
C LEU A 100 1.56 -16.40 -12.53
N ASN A 101 0.89 -17.30 -11.84
CA ASN A 101 -0.47 -17.69 -12.17
C ASN A 101 -1.43 -16.56 -11.81
N ASP A 102 -2.62 -16.56 -12.40
CA ASP A 102 -3.66 -15.57 -12.10
C ASP A 102 -3.20 -14.12 -12.35
N VAL A 103 -2.43 -13.88 -13.42
CA VAL A 103 -2.18 -12.52 -13.92
C VAL A 103 -3.16 -12.18 -15.06
N PRO A 104 -3.53 -10.90 -15.25
CA PRO A 104 -4.33 -10.51 -16.40
C PRO A 104 -3.63 -10.93 -17.70
N PRO A 105 -4.39 -11.42 -18.70
CA PRO A 105 -3.80 -11.92 -19.93
C PRO A 105 -3.08 -10.80 -20.71
N GLY A 106 -2.05 -11.18 -21.45
CA GLY A 106 -1.34 -10.28 -22.38
C GLY A 106 -0.50 -9.20 -21.71
N ILE A 107 -0.06 -9.40 -20.46
CA ILE A 107 0.94 -8.51 -19.86
C ILE A 107 2.34 -8.97 -20.29
N GLU A 108 2.97 -8.18 -21.14
CA GLU A 108 4.35 -8.38 -21.59
C GLU A 108 5.26 -7.33 -20.98
N ILE A 109 6.46 -7.75 -20.58
CA ILE A 109 7.49 -6.85 -20.06
C ILE A 109 8.06 -6.03 -21.23
N PRO A 110 7.97 -4.69 -21.19
CA PRO A 110 8.42 -3.82 -22.29
C PRO A 110 9.95 -3.69 -22.31
N ASP A 111 10.52 -3.03 -23.32
CA ASP A 111 11.98 -2.78 -23.38
C ASP A 111 12.45 -1.71 -22.39
N ASN A 112 11.60 -0.75 -22.03
CA ASN A 112 11.93 0.39 -21.17
C ASN A 112 11.65 0.10 -19.68
N ILE A 113 12.42 -0.81 -19.11
CA ILE A 113 12.28 -1.25 -17.72
C ILE A 113 13.27 -0.51 -16.82
N THR A 114 12.83 -0.18 -15.61
CA THR A 114 13.76 0.18 -14.53
C THR A 114 13.95 -1.00 -13.59
N PHE A 115 15.21 -1.38 -13.38
CA PHE A 115 15.60 -2.34 -12.36
C PHE A 115 16.06 -1.62 -11.10
N ARG A 116 15.51 -2.01 -9.94
CA ARG A 116 15.88 -1.49 -8.63
C ARG A 116 16.18 -2.63 -7.69
N VAL A 117 17.32 -2.54 -7.04
CA VAL A 117 17.68 -3.36 -5.89
C VAL A 117 17.49 -2.52 -4.63
N SER A 118 16.80 -3.05 -3.63
CA SER A 118 16.64 -2.36 -2.35
C SER A 118 16.72 -3.32 -1.19
N TYR A 119 17.43 -2.94 -0.14
CA TYR A 119 17.45 -3.65 1.14
C TYR A 119 16.65 -2.85 2.18
N LYS A 120 15.89 -3.55 3.01
CA LYS A 120 15.11 -2.97 4.10
C LYS A 120 15.20 -3.86 5.34
N GLN A 121 15.34 -3.23 6.50
CA GLN A 121 15.22 -3.89 7.81
C GLN A 121 14.05 -3.25 8.56
N LYS A 122 13.08 -4.04 9.01
CA LYS A 122 11.92 -3.56 9.79
C LYS A 122 11.57 -4.59 10.87
N ARG A 123 11.73 -4.20 12.14
CA ARG A 123 11.53 -5.09 13.32
C ARG A 123 12.37 -6.37 13.17
N GLU A 124 11.73 -7.53 13.14
CA GLU A 124 12.36 -8.85 13.06
C GLU A 124 12.51 -9.36 11.61
N LEU A 125 12.38 -8.50 10.59
CA LEU A 125 12.40 -8.90 9.19
C LEU A 125 13.43 -8.09 8.40
N GLU A 126 14.33 -8.81 7.73
CA GLU A 126 15.21 -8.28 6.70
C GLU A 126 14.67 -8.67 5.32
N LYS A 127 14.71 -7.74 4.37
CA LYS A 127 14.20 -7.93 3.02
C LYS A 127 15.18 -7.37 1.99
N LEU A 128 15.61 -8.21 1.06
CA LEU A 128 16.29 -7.81 -0.16
C LEU A 128 15.30 -7.96 -1.33
N ASP A 129 14.93 -6.84 -1.92
CA ASP A 129 14.00 -6.77 -3.04
C ASP A 129 14.76 -6.51 -4.34
N PHE A 130 14.44 -7.28 -5.37
CA PHE A 130 14.77 -7.04 -6.76
C PHE A 130 13.49 -6.67 -7.50
N LYS A 131 13.37 -5.43 -7.97
CA LYS A 131 12.14 -4.91 -8.57
C LYS A 131 12.39 -4.50 -10.01
N LEU A 132 11.55 -5.01 -10.90
CA LEU A 132 11.38 -4.49 -12.25
C LEU A 132 10.09 -3.67 -12.27
N PHE A 133 10.15 -2.46 -12.78
CA PHE A 133 8.96 -1.63 -12.96
C PHE A 133 9.05 -0.83 -14.25
N TRP A 134 7.89 -0.58 -14.84
CA TRP A 134 7.74 0.13 -16.11
C TRP A 134 6.47 1.00 -16.05
N PRO A 135 6.33 1.98 -16.96
CA PRO A 135 5.13 2.80 -17.01
C PRO A 135 3.87 1.96 -17.25
N LEU A 136 2.76 2.32 -16.60
CA LEU A 136 1.47 1.67 -16.81
C LEU A 136 1.07 1.72 -18.29
N ARG A 137 0.48 0.63 -18.81
CA ARG A 137 -0.01 0.54 -20.20
C ARG A 137 -1.10 1.58 -20.47
N GLU A 138 -1.15 2.13 -21.67
CA GLU A 138 -2.03 3.27 -22.01
C GLU A 138 -3.52 2.93 -21.98
N ASP A 139 -3.88 1.71 -22.39
CA ASP A 139 -5.24 1.14 -22.30
C ASP A 139 -5.78 1.17 -20.87
N LEU A 140 -4.93 0.86 -19.88
CA LEU A 140 -5.31 0.91 -18.47
C LEU A 140 -5.39 2.34 -17.93
N LYS A 141 -4.54 3.26 -18.42
CA LYS A 141 -4.58 4.68 -18.02
C LYS A 141 -5.87 5.39 -18.45
N GLN A 142 -6.49 4.96 -19.56
CA GLN A 142 -7.75 5.53 -20.05
C GLN A 142 -8.94 5.14 -19.16
N ILE A 143 -9.01 3.88 -18.73
CA ILE A 143 -10.05 3.38 -17.81
C ILE A 143 -10.03 4.13 -16.45
N THR A 144 -8.84 4.49 -15.95
CA THR A 144 -8.73 5.25 -14.69
C THR A 144 -9.15 6.72 -14.83
N LYS A 145 -9.19 7.26 -16.06
CA LYS A 145 -9.63 8.64 -16.33
C LYS A 145 -11.14 8.74 -16.57
N GLU A 146 -11.77 7.71 -17.13
CA GLU A 146 -13.23 7.68 -17.36
C GLU A 146 -14.05 7.38 -16.09
N ASN A 147 -13.43 6.77 -15.08
CA ASN A 147 -14.05 6.47 -13.78
C ASN A 147 -13.82 7.56 -12.71
N LYS A 148 -13.32 8.74 -13.09
CA LYS A 148 -13.10 9.91 -12.22
C LYS A 148 -14.02 11.05 -12.62
#